data_AF-A0A4Y2N098-F1
#
_entry.id   AF-A0A4Y2N098-F1
#
_cell.length_a   1.000
_cell.length_b   1.000
_cell.length_c   1.000
_cell.angle_alpha   90.00
_cell.angle_beta   90.00
_cell.angle_gamma   90.00
#
_symmetry.space_group_name_H-M   'P 1'
#
loop_
_entity.id
_entity.type
_entity.pdbx_description
1 polymer ?
#
loop_
_entity_poly.entity_id
_entity_poly.type
_entity_poly.pdbx_seq_one_letter_code
_entity_poly.pdbx_strand_id
1 'polypeptide(L)'
;MAGFTSTPKENKKCSLNTLLVFGLRLMGRGFSAGMKLLCTLNLPYVCKKTFRIHELKLLEAVKYSCEENMKVASKEVQNLKKTTTCGVSVDGTWQRRGHMSLNGCVSVISIDTGKILDLEVMTQYCKMCEMNIKCDHECSNYKGSSGNMESVGAFRIFERSVMKRELQYTEYYGDGDSKAFLKVKDIYGEDTVTKLECIGHVQKGVGSRLRKLKKNQRTRWKSNRNLMHGQCPDGKDSWCRYKRALSDKRQYLEKSPGLPNSAMKVIKATYLELCDKNLLKKCLHGMTQNNNESFNNVLLTILPKETFIQQKTLFLGSYIAVLLFNSGYLGLLPVFNYLKIPIVPLTLKKYMGIDKERVMKSKRQSLPSTKL
;
A
#
# COMPACT_ATOMS: atom_id res chain seq x y z
N MET A 1 -40.00 -0.68 -4.41
CA MET A 1 -38.71 0.01 -4.25
C MET A 1 -38.92 1.18 -3.30
N ALA A 2 -38.17 1.26 -2.19
CA ALA A 2 -38.17 2.48 -1.38
C ALA A 2 -37.39 3.56 -2.17
N GLY A 3 -38.06 4.65 -2.54
CA GLY A 3 -37.44 5.79 -3.23
C GLY A 3 -36.51 6.61 -2.32
N PHE A 4 -35.90 7.66 -2.86
CA PHE A 4 -35.11 8.62 -2.08
C PHE A 4 -36.04 9.40 -1.13
N THR A 5 -36.15 8.97 0.12
CA THR A 5 -36.83 9.74 1.17
C THR A 5 -35.84 10.70 1.80
N SER A 6 -36.25 11.94 2.05
CA SER A 6 -35.47 12.88 2.87
C SER A 6 -35.22 12.28 4.26
N THR A 7 -34.01 12.41 4.78
CA THR A 7 -33.72 12.00 6.16
C THR A 7 -34.58 12.81 7.13
N PRO A 8 -35.15 12.20 8.19
CA PRO A 8 -35.86 12.94 9.24
C PRO A 8 -35.01 14.11 9.75
N LYS A 9 -35.63 15.29 9.91
CA LYS A 9 -34.97 16.45 10.47
C LYS A 9 -34.84 16.27 11.99
N GLU A 10 -33.68 15.84 12.46
CA GLU A 10 -33.34 15.92 13.88
C GLU A 10 -32.81 17.33 14.20
N ASN A 11 -33.43 18.03 15.15
CA ASN A 11 -33.00 19.36 15.62
C ASN A 11 -32.75 20.40 14.51
N LYS A 12 -33.64 20.45 13.49
CA LYS A 12 -33.54 21.36 12.32
C LYS A 12 -32.28 21.18 11.45
N LYS A 13 -31.46 20.14 11.66
CA LYS A 13 -30.24 19.86 10.89
C LYS A 13 -30.45 18.65 9.98
N CYS A 14 -30.19 18.82 8.69
CA CYS A 14 -30.25 17.74 7.71
C CYS A 14 -28.88 17.04 7.62
N SER A 15 -28.78 15.79 8.12
CA SER A 15 -27.57 14.98 8.04
C SER A 15 -27.20 14.62 6.59
N LEU A 16 -28.17 14.67 5.67
CA LEU A 16 -28.02 14.32 4.26
C LEU A 16 -26.87 15.03 3.57
N ASN A 17 -26.65 16.33 3.81
CA ASN A 17 -25.53 17.05 3.19
C ASN A 17 -24.18 16.50 3.66
N THR A 18 -24.07 16.13 4.94
CA THR A 18 -22.86 15.51 5.48
C THR A 18 -22.65 14.14 4.85
N LEU A 19 -23.71 13.34 4.74
CA LEU A 19 -23.65 12.00 4.15
C LEU A 19 -23.37 12.02 2.65
N LEU A 20 -23.90 13.02 1.92
CA LEU A 20 -23.61 13.25 0.51
C LEU A 20 -22.11 13.57 0.31
N VAL A 21 -21.57 14.49 1.11
CA VAL A 21 -20.13 14.81 1.06
C VAL A 21 -19.31 13.57 1.41
N PHE A 22 -19.73 12.80 2.42
CA PHE A 22 -19.04 11.58 2.82
C PHE A 22 -19.05 10.53 1.70
N GLY A 23 -20.20 10.28 1.07
CA GLY A 23 -20.35 9.38 -0.07
C GLY A 23 -19.49 9.78 -1.26
N LEU A 24 -19.47 11.07 -1.60
CA LEU A 24 -18.58 11.58 -2.66
C LEU A 24 -17.11 11.32 -2.32
N ARG A 25 -16.70 11.54 -1.08
CA ARG A 25 -15.31 11.28 -0.64
C ARG A 25 -14.96 9.80 -0.64
N LEU A 26 -15.87 8.91 -0.26
CA LEU A 26 -15.68 7.45 -0.37
C LEU A 26 -15.44 7.00 -1.82
N MET A 27 -16.05 7.70 -2.79
CA MET A 27 -15.87 7.46 -4.22
C MET A 27 -14.65 8.16 -4.84
N GLY A 28 -13.84 8.85 -4.04
CA GLY A 28 -12.73 9.67 -4.53
C GLY A 28 -13.17 10.88 -5.38
N ARG A 29 -14.39 11.37 -5.13
CA ARG A 29 -14.99 12.51 -5.82
C ARG A 29 -15.09 13.72 -4.89
N GLY A 30 -15.20 14.91 -5.49
CA GLY A 30 -15.27 16.19 -4.79
C GLY A 30 -16.43 17.05 -5.25
N PHE A 31 -16.39 18.33 -4.88
CA PHE A 31 -17.46 19.30 -5.10
C PHE A 31 -18.04 19.26 -6.53
N SER A 32 -17.19 19.38 -7.56
CA SER A 32 -17.63 19.47 -8.95
C SER A 32 -18.33 18.21 -9.45
N ALA A 33 -17.93 17.04 -8.96
CA ALA A 33 -18.58 15.78 -9.31
C ALA A 33 -19.94 15.64 -8.64
N GLY A 34 -20.07 16.05 -7.37
CA GLY A 34 -21.36 16.10 -6.68
C GLY A 34 -22.34 17.08 -7.32
N MET A 35 -21.83 18.24 -7.78
CA MET A 35 -22.61 19.22 -8.53
C MET A 35 -23.16 18.61 -9.81
N LYS A 36 -22.29 17.98 -10.62
CA LYS A 36 -22.73 17.28 -11.85
C LYS A 36 -23.79 16.22 -11.54
N LEU A 37 -23.55 15.36 -10.56
CA LEU A 37 -24.48 14.29 -10.17
C LEU A 37 -25.87 14.83 -9.83
N LEU A 38 -25.96 15.81 -8.92
CA LEU A 38 -27.26 16.30 -8.47
C LEU A 38 -27.94 17.21 -9.49
N CYS A 39 -27.19 18.01 -10.26
CA CYS A 39 -27.76 18.76 -11.37
C CYS A 39 -28.33 17.83 -12.45
N THR A 40 -27.67 16.71 -12.78
CA THR A 40 -28.21 15.71 -13.72
C THR A 40 -29.51 15.07 -13.22
N LEU A 41 -29.70 14.99 -11.90
CA LEU A 41 -30.93 14.50 -11.28
C LEU A 41 -31.98 15.60 -11.06
N ASN A 42 -31.76 16.83 -11.55
CA ASN A 42 -32.58 18.02 -11.29
C ASN A 42 -32.78 18.32 -9.79
N LEU A 43 -31.74 18.08 -8.98
CA LEU A 43 -31.72 18.34 -7.54
C LEU A 43 -30.84 19.55 -7.18
N PRO A 44 -31.21 20.34 -6.14
CA PRO A 44 -30.38 21.42 -5.67
C PRO A 44 -29.07 20.89 -5.06
N TYR A 45 -28.01 21.69 -5.14
CA TYR A 45 -26.71 21.34 -4.57
C TYR A 45 -26.18 22.43 -3.64
N VAL A 46 -25.37 22.01 -2.68
CA VAL A 46 -24.72 22.92 -1.72
C VAL A 46 -23.69 23.81 -2.41
N CYS A 47 -23.48 25.02 -1.88
CA CYS A 47 -22.38 25.87 -2.35
C CYS A 47 -21.01 25.34 -1.86
N LYS A 48 -19.92 25.81 -2.48
CA LYS A 48 -18.55 25.38 -2.14
C LYS A 48 -18.20 25.58 -0.66
N LYS A 49 -18.65 26.70 -0.06
CA LYS A 49 -18.42 27.00 1.36
C LYS A 49 -19.08 25.97 2.26
N THR A 50 -20.35 25.65 2.02
CA THR A 50 -21.09 24.64 2.80
C THR A 50 -20.50 23.24 2.62
N PHE A 51 -20.11 22.86 1.40
CA PHE A 51 -19.42 21.60 1.15
C PHE A 51 -18.15 21.48 2.01
N ARG A 52 -17.36 22.55 2.07
CA ARG A 52 -16.11 22.58 2.85
C ARG A 52 -16.37 22.45 4.35
N ILE A 53 -17.43 23.07 4.87
CA ILE A 53 -17.81 22.92 6.29
C ILE A 53 -18.10 21.45 6.62
N HIS A 54 -18.88 20.77 5.78
CA HIS A 54 -19.16 19.34 5.97
C HIS A 54 -17.91 18.47 5.83
N GLU A 55 -17.00 18.80 4.92
CA GLU A 55 -15.73 18.09 4.78
C GLU A 55 -14.85 18.22 6.03
N LEU A 56 -14.76 19.41 6.64
CA LEU A 56 -14.00 19.61 7.87
C LEU A 56 -14.63 18.87 9.04
N LYS A 57 -15.97 18.88 9.15
CA LYS A 57 -16.70 18.09 10.14
C LYS A 57 -16.43 16.59 9.99
N LEU A 58 -16.39 16.09 8.75
CA LEU A 58 -16.05 14.69 8.46
C LEU A 58 -14.60 14.37 8.81
N LEU A 59 -13.66 15.27 8.51
CA LEU A 59 -12.25 15.06 8.84
C LEU A 59 -12.05 14.80 10.33
N GLU A 60 -12.71 15.56 11.19
CA GLU A 60 -12.64 15.38 12.64
C GLU A 60 -13.16 13.99 13.06
N ALA A 61 -14.37 13.63 12.60
CA ALA A 61 -15.00 12.36 12.94
C ALA A 61 -14.23 11.14 12.43
N VAL A 62 -13.72 11.22 11.20
CA VAL A 62 -12.92 10.15 10.58
C VAL A 62 -11.56 10.05 11.25
N LYS A 63 -10.91 11.18 11.60
CA LYS A 63 -9.63 11.17 12.32
C LYS A 63 -9.77 10.46 13.67
N TYR A 64 -10.79 10.81 14.46
CA TYR A 64 -11.08 10.14 15.73
C TYR A 64 -11.27 8.63 15.54
N SER A 65 -12.15 8.26 14.60
CA SER A 65 -12.46 6.85 14.33
C SER A 65 -11.24 6.07 13.86
N CYS A 66 -10.39 6.70 13.05
CA CYS A 66 -9.16 6.11 12.52
C CYS A 66 -8.13 5.88 13.62
N GLU A 67 -7.96 6.82 14.56
CA GLU A 67 -7.04 6.65 15.68
C GLU A 67 -7.47 5.51 16.60
N GLU A 68 -8.76 5.41 16.93
CA GLU A 68 -9.29 4.30 17.72
C GLU A 68 -9.15 2.95 16.97
N ASN A 69 -9.40 2.95 15.67
CA ASN A 69 -9.22 1.75 14.83
C ASN A 69 -7.77 1.24 14.85
N MET A 70 -6.79 2.13 14.74
CA MET A 70 -5.37 1.77 14.78
C MET A 70 -4.91 1.32 16.18
N LYS A 71 -5.49 1.86 17.26
CA LYS A 71 -5.28 1.35 18.63
C LYS A 71 -5.81 -0.07 18.79
N VAL A 72 -7.00 -0.35 18.29
CA VAL A 72 -7.57 -1.72 18.30
C VAL A 72 -6.68 -2.68 17.51
N ALA A 73 -6.23 -2.27 16.32
CA ALA A 73 -5.30 -3.08 15.53
C ALA A 73 -3.98 -3.38 16.28
N SER A 74 -3.48 -2.43 17.06
CA SER A 74 -2.27 -2.61 17.90
C SER A 74 -2.52 -3.61 19.04
N LYS A 75 -3.66 -3.51 19.71
CA LYS A 75 -4.08 -4.48 20.74
C LYS A 75 -4.27 -5.89 20.19
N GLU A 76 -4.77 -6.04 18.98
CA GLU A 76 -4.87 -7.35 18.32
C GLU A 76 -3.50 -8.00 18.13
N VAL A 77 -2.48 -7.21 17.75
CA VAL A 77 -1.09 -7.71 17.65
C VAL A 77 -0.56 -8.15 19.01
N GLN A 78 -0.76 -7.34 20.06
CA GLN A 78 -0.35 -7.70 21.41
C GLN A 78 -1.02 -8.99 21.89
N ASN A 79 -2.32 -9.15 21.63
CA ASN A 79 -3.07 -10.35 22.00
C ASN A 79 -2.59 -11.59 21.24
N LEU A 80 -2.24 -11.44 19.96
CA LEU A 80 -1.75 -12.53 19.11
C LEU A 80 -0.35 -13.00 19.54
N LYS A 81 0.56 -12.07 19.82
CA LYS A 81 1.96 -12.38 20.17
C LYS A 81 2.22 -12.55 21.67
N LYS A 82 1.34 -12.02 22.51
CA LYS A 82 1.54 -11.85 23.96
C LYS A 82 2.79 -11.03 24.31
N THR A 83 3.13 -10.06 23.46
CA THR A 83 4.28 -9.16 23.62
C THR A 83 3.92 -7.74 23.22
N THR A 84 4.76 -6.77 23.63
CA THR A 84 4.67 -5.35 23.22
C THR A 84 5.59 -5.04 22.04
N THR A 85 6.06 -6.06 21.33
CA THR A 85 6.97 -5.94 20.18
C THR A 85 6.36 -6.60 18.95
N CYS A 86 6.53 -6.00 17.77
CA CYS A 86 6.05 -6.61 16.54
C CYS A 86 6.90 -6.26 15.31
N GLY A 87 6.71 -7.08 14.28
CA GLY A 87 7.29 -6.83 12.97
C GLY A 87 6.35 -6.04 12.08
N VAL A 88 6.90 -5.08 11.36
CA VAL A 88 6.11 -4.17 10.53
C VAL A 88 6.69 -3.98 9.15
N SER A 89 5.81 -3.90 8.15
CA SER A 89 6.18 -3.38 6.84
C SER A 89 5.94 -1.89 6.77
N VAL A 90 6.90 -1.17 6.21
CA VAL A 90 6.82 0.28 6.01
C VAL A 90 6.81 0.58 4.53
N ASP A 91 5.89 1.42 4.08
CA ASP A 91 5.81 1.82 2.67
C ASP A 91 5.26 3.24 2.50
N GLY A 92 5.89 3.96 1.58
CA GLY A 92 5.50 5.31 1.17
C GLY A 92 4.76 5.32 -0.16
N THR A 93 3.73 6.15 -0.26
CA THR A 93 3.01 6.40 -1.51
C THR A 93 2.79 7.88 -1.74
N TRP A 94 2.86 8.29 -3.00
CA TRP A 94 2.81 9.68 -3.42
C TRP A 94 1.60 9.94 -4.31
N GLN A 95 1.02 11.13 -4.15
CA GLN A 95 -0.13 11.54 -4.94
C GLN A 95 0.20 11.64 -6.43
N ARG A 96 1.40 12.09 -6.81
CA ARG A 96 1.86 12.05 -8.21
C ARG A 96 2.90 10.96 -8.41
N ARG A 97 2.96 10.40 -9.62
CA ARG A 97 4.05 9.48 -10.00
C ARG A 97 5.37 10.25 -10.08
N GLY A 98 6.44 9.64 -9.55
CA GLY A 98 7.78 10.22 -9.50
C GLY A 98 8.03 11.10 -8.26
N HIS A 99 9.30 11.39 -7.98
CA HIS A 99 9.74 12.13 -6.79
C HIS A 99 9.42 13.65 -6.80
N MET A 100 8.41 14.08 -7.56
CA MET A 100 7.96 15.47 -7.67
C MET A 100 6.60 15.72 -6.99
N SER A 101 6.11 14.76 -6.21
CA SER A 101 4.83 14.90 -5.53
C SER A 101 4.97 15.74 -4.26
N LEU A 102 4.14 16.79 -4.15
CA LEU A 102 4.04 17.63 -2.95
C LEU A 102 3.35 16.90 -1.79
N ASN A 103 2.58 15.86 -2.08
CA ASN A 103 1.81 15.08 -1.11
C ASN A 103 2.33 13.65 -1.07
N GLY A 104 2.52 13.12 0.14
CA GLY A 104 2.94 11.76 0.41
C GLY A 104 2.24 11.18 1.64
N CYS A 105 2.19 9.87 1.72
CA CYS A 105 1.62 9.14 2.84
C CYS A 105 2.51 7.95 3.14
N VAL A 106 2.91 7.79 4.40
CA VAL A 106 3.73 6.66 4.86
C VAL A 106 2.91 5.85 5.84
N SER A 107 2.84 4.55 5.60
CA SER A 107 2.06 3.62 6.43
C SER A 107 2.96 2.58 7.06
N VAL A 108 2.54 2.11 8.23
CA VAL A 108 3.14 0.98 8.93
C VAL A 108 2.06 -0.08 9.12
N ILE A 109 2.30 -1.27 8.57
CA ILE A 109 1.39 -2.41 8.60
C ILE A 109 2.03 -3.53 9.42
N SER A 110 1.29 -4.12 10.36
CA SER A 110 1.73 -5.30 11.09
C SER A 110 1.90 -6.48 10.13
N ILE A 111 3.04 -7.16 10.20
CA ILE A 111 3.24 -8.43 9.48
C ILE A 111 2.33 -9.52 10.04
N ASP A 112 2.12 -9.52 11.36
CA ASP A 112 1.36 -10.57 12.05
C ASP A 112 -0.15 -10.51 11.73
N THR A 113 -0.76 -9.32 11.71
CA THR A 113 -2.21 -9.16 11.49
C THR A 113 -2.58 -8.65 10.10
N GLY A 114 -1.62 -8.08 9.37
CA GLY A 114 -1.86 -7.42 8.09
C GLY A 114 -2.65 -6.12 8.18
N LYS A 115 -2.83 -5.54 9.37
CA LYS A 115 -3.54 -4.28 9.61
C LYS A 115 -2.57 -3.10 9.74
N ILE A 116 -3.03 -1.92 9.36
CA ILE A 116 -2.33 -0.65 9.56
C ILE A 116 -2.33 -0.32 11.05
N LEU A 117 -1.13 -0.10 11.58
CA LEU A 117 -0.89 0.31 12.96
C LEU A 117 -0.72 1.83 13.08
N ASP A 118 -0.14 2.49 12.08
CA ASP A 118 0.01 3.94 12.07
C ASP A 118 0.17 4.50 10.65
N LEU A 119 -0.07 5.80 10.51
CA LEU A 119 -0.03 6.53 9.25
C LEU A 119 0.53 7.95 9.44
N GLU A 120 1.46 8.35 8.60
CA GLU A 120 1.97 9.72 8.51
C GLU A 120 1.64 10.32 7.14
N VAL A 121 0.70 11.25 7.14
CA VAL A 121 0.31 12.02 5.95
C VAL A 121 1.14 13.29 5.89
N MET A 122 1.85 13.52 4.79
CA MET A 122 2.74 14.66 4.60
C MET A 122 2.35 15.48 3.38
N THR A 123 2.42 16.81 3.53
CA THR A 123 2.30 17.76 2.43
C THR A 123 3.37 18.84 2.54
N GLN A 124 3.90 19.24 1.39
CA GLN A 124 4.75 20.43 1.22
C GLN A 124 3.95 21.64 0.77
N TYR A 125 2.72 21.43 0.32
CA TYR A 125 1.90 22.45 -0.28
C TYR A 125 1.00 23.10 0.77
N CYS A 126 1.04 24.43 0.81
CA CYS A 126 0.02 25.22 1.46
C CYS A 126 -0.47 26.32 0.52
N LYS A 127 -1.77 26.35 0.25
CA LYS A 127 -2.38 27.35 -0.64
C LYS A 127 -2.20 28.78 -0.10
N MET A 128 -2.31 28.98 1.21
CA MET A 128 -2.19 30.31 1.81
C MET A 128 -0.75 30.84 1.69
N CYS A 129 0.24 29.98 1.91
CA CYS A 129 1.65 30.33 1.68
C CYS A 129 1.97 30.56 0.20
N GLU A 130 1.45 29.72 -0.71
CA GLU A 130 1.62 29.93 -2.15
C GLU A 130 1.07 31.30 -2.59
N MET A 131 -0.06 31.71 -2.00
CA MET A 131 -0.67 33.01 -2.27
C MET A 131 -0.03 34.18 -1.49
N ASN A 132 1.04 33.93 -0.72
CA ASN A 132 1.70 34.93 0.15
C ASN A 132 0.74 35.63 1.13
N ILE A 133 -0.33 34.95 1.56
CA ILE A 133 -1.28 35.49 2.53
C ILE A 133 -0.69 35.30 3.93
N LYS A 134 -0.39 36.42 4.60
CA LYS A 134 0.00 36.42 6.02
C LYS A 134 -1.25 36.20 6.87
N CYS A 135 -1.47 34.97 7.30
CA CYS A 135 -2.51 34.60 8.25
C CYS A 135 -2.06 33.44 9.13
N ASP A 136 -2.64 33.34 10.32
CA ASP A 136 -2.54 32.13 11.14
C ASP A 136 -3.32 31.00 10.47
N HIS A 137 -2.62 29.97 10.02
CA HIS A 137 -3.21 28.83 9.32
C HIS A 137 -2.39 27.56 9.51
N GLU A 138 -3.04 26.40 9.35
CA GLU A 138 -2.35 25.12 9.34
C GLU A 138 -1.57 24.96 8.03
N CYS A 139 -0.25 25.11 8.13
CA CYS A 139 0.68 25.06 7.01
C CYS A 139 1.09 23.62 6.65
N SER A 140 2.00 23.49 5.68
CA SER A 140 2.64 22.24 5.32
C SER A 140 3.38 21.63 6.51
N ASN A 141 3.20 20.32 6.72
CA ASN A 141 3.81 19.59 7.83
C ASN A 141 5.13 18.89 7.43
N TYR A 142 5.63 19.16 6.22
CA TYR A 142 6.91 18.64 5.73
C TYR A 142 7.64 19.67 4.86
N LYS A 143 8.95 19.78 5.08
CA LYS A 143 9.90 20.55 4.26
C LYS A 143 11.05 19.61 3.89
N GLY A 144 11.41 19.54 2.61
CA GLY A 144 12.48 18.66 2.12
C GLY A 144 12.20 18.13 0.72
N SER A 145 12.88 17.07 0.28
CA SER A 145 12.60 16.41 -0.98
C SER A 145 11.49 15.35 -0.82
N SER A 146 10.70 15.13 -1.87
CA SER A 146 9.64 14.11 -1.87
C SER A 146 10.19 12.70 -1.62
N GLY A 147 11.40 12.41 -2.12
CA GLY A 147 12.07 11.12 -1.92
C GLY A 147 12.49 10.84 -0.47
N ASN A 148 12.63 11.87 0.37
CA ASN A 148 12.96 11.72 1.78
C ASN A 148 11.70 11.66 2.68
N MET A 149 10.50 11.85 2.12
CA MET A 149 9.25 11.74 2.89
C MET A 149 9.11 10.37 3.54
N GLU A 150 9.47 9.29 2.84
CA GLU A 150 9.35 7.94 3.40
C GLU A 150 10.19 7.77 4.66
N SER A 151 11.47 8.18 4.61
CA SER A 151 12.36 8.07 5.77
C SER A 151 11.92 8.96 6.94
N VAL A 152 11.40 10.16 6.66
CA VAL A 152 10.87 11.05 7.72
C VAL A 152 9.56 10.53 8.29
N GLY A 153 8.67 10.00 7.45
CA GLY A 153 7.42 9.40 7.91
C GLY A 153 7.66 8.15 8.74
N ALA A 154 8.57 7.28 8.31
CA ALA A 154 9.00 6.11 9.08
C ALA A 154 9.52 6.52 10.46
N PHE A 155 10.43 7.51 10.51
CA PHE A 155 10.94 8.05 11.77
C PHE A 155 9.83 8.55 12.69
N ARG A 156 8.94 9.44 12.20
CA ARG A 156 7.84 10.01 12.99
C ARG A 156 6.86 8.95 13.52
N ILE A 157 6.65 7.87 12.77
CA ILE A 157 5.78 6.77 13.19
C ILE A 157 6.46 5.94 14.27
N PHE A 158 7.73 5.59 14.10
CA PHE A 158 8.47 4.78 15.07
C PHE A 158 8.67 5.54 16.38
N GLU A 159 9.01 6.84 16.32
CA GLU A 159 9.18 7.71 17.49
C GLU A 159 7.96 7.72 18.41
N ARG A 160 6.75 7.77 17.84
CA ARG A 160 5.49 7.84 18.60
C ARG A 160 4.84 6.48 18.86
N SER A 161 5.42 5.38 18.37
CA SER A 161 4.81 4.04 18.39
C SER A 161 4.48 3.58 19.80
N VAL A 162 5.44 3.65 20.73
CA VAL A 162 5.27 3.21 22.12
C VAL A 162 4.18 4.03 22.80
N MET A 163 4.21 5.35 22.65
CA MET A 163 3.23 6.25 23.28
C MET A 163 1.82 6.09 22.70
N LYS A 164 1.69 5.99 21.37
CA LYS A 164 0.37 5.97 20.71
C LYS A 164 -0.24 4.59 20.56
N ARG A 165 0.59 3.56 20.43
CA ARG A 165 0.22 2.21 20.03
C ARG A 165 0.62 1.15 21.05
N GLU A 166 1.38 1.52 22.09
CA GLU A 166 1.88 0.59 23.11
C GLU A 166 2.67 -0.58 22.48
N LEU A 167 3.38 -0.28 21.38
CA LEU A 167 4.15 -1.26 20.60
C LEU A 167 5.51 -0.70 20.22
N GLN A 168 6.55 -1.53 20.33
CA GLN A 168 7.84 -1.32 19.70
C GLN A 168 7.93 -2.10 18.39
N TYR A 169 8.34 -1.43 17.32
CA TYR A 169 8.51 -2.04 16.00
C TYR A 169 9.94 -2.59 15.84
N THR A 170 10.18 -3.83 16.26
CA THR A 170 11.53 -4.42 16.35
C THR A 170 12.01 -5.07 15.06
N GLU A 171 11.11 -5.38 14.12
CA GLU A 171 11.47 -5.92 12.82
C GLU A 171 10.93 -5.01 11.71
N TYR A 172 11.80 -4.58 10.81
CA TYR A 172 11.48 -3.69 9.70
C TYR A 172 11.52 -4.47 8.38
N TYR A 173 10.36 -4.59 7.74
CA TYR A 173 10.20 -5.23 6.43
C TYR A 173 10.07 -4.15 5.36
N GLY A 174 11.16 -3.91 4.63
CA GLY A 174 11.26 -2.87 3.60
C GLY A 174 11.80 -3.41 2.29
N ASP A 175 11.51 -2.69 1.21
CA ASP A 175 12.22 -2.90 -0.06
C ASP A 175 13.69 -2.47 0.10
N GLY A 176 14.58 -2.94 -0.78
CA GLY A 176 16.03 -2.80 -0.65
C GLY A 176 16.62 -1.38 -0.42
N ASP A 177 15.83 -0.30 -0.52
CA ASP A 177 16.26 1.04 -0.11
C ASP A 177 16.37 1.12 1.42
N SER A 178 17.59 1.32 1.90
CA SER A 178 17.90 1.25 3.34
C SER A 178 17.82 2.62 4.03
N LYS A 179 17.46 3.71 3.32
CA LYS A 179 17.42 5.06 3.91
C LYS A 179 16.41 5.21 5.04
N ALA A 180 15.21 4.65 4.88
CA ALA A 180 14.20 4.70 5.92
C ALA A 180 14.61 3.84 7.13
N PHE A 181 15.11 2.62 6.89
CA PHE A 181 15.63 1.74 7.94
C PHE A 181 16.74 2.40 8.76
N LEU A 182 17.72 3.02 8.11
CA LEU A 182 18.84 3.67 8.80
C LEU A 182 18.41 4.77 9.78
N LYS A 183 17.25 5.41 9.56
CA LYS A 183 16.70 6.41 10.49
C LYS A 183 16.03 5.81 11.71
N VAL A 184 15.60 4.55 11.64
CA VAL A 184 14.83 3.90 12.70
C VAL A 184 15.59 2.78 13.40
N LYS A 185 16.77 2.38 12.90
CA LYS A 185 17.54 1.24 13.43
C LYS A 185 17.82 1.33 14.94
N ASP A 186 18.07 2.54 15.44
CA ASP A 186 18.45 2.81 16.83
C ASP A 186 17.34 3.50 17.66
N ILE A 187 16.10 3.56 17.15
CA ILE A 187 15.07 4.45 17.70
C ILE A 187 14.58 4.05 19.09
N TYR A 188 14.74 2.79 19.48
CA TYR A 188 14.43 2.29 20.82
C TYR A 188 15.69 1.94 21.65
N GLY A 189 16.88 2.31 21.16
CA GLY A 189 18.18 1.86 21.66
C GLY A 189 19.05 1.29 20.54
N GLU A 190 20.33 1.09 20.79
CA GLU A 190 21.32 0.64 19.81
C GLU A 190 20.93 -0.70 19.14
N ASP A 191 20.86 -0.70 17.81
CA ASP A 191 20.51 -1.84 16.94
C ASP A 191 19.24 -2.61 17.37
N THR A 192 18.26 -1.89 17.93
CA THR A 192 16.99 -2.46 18.41
C THR A 192 16.03 -2.88 17.28
N VAL A 193 16.18 -2.31 16.08
CA VAL A 193 15.35 -2.66 14.93
C VAL A 193 16.14 -3.46 13.90
N THR A 194 15.69 -4.68 13.61
CA THR A 194 16.31 -5.57 12.62
C THR A 194 15.66 -5.43 11.25
N LYS A 195 16.47 -5.23 10.20
CA LYS A 195 15.97 -5.23 8.81
C LYS A 195 15.77 -6.65 8.28
N LEU A 196 14.57 -6.95 7.81
CA LEU A 196 14.19 -8.18 7.11
C LEU A 196 13.74 -7.87 5.67
N GLU A 197 13.79 -8.88 4.80
CA GLU A 197 13.59 -8.71 3.36
C GLU A 197 12.33 -9.43 2.88
N CYS A 198 11.56 -8.76 2.03
CA CYS A 198 10.34 -9.33 1.45
C CYS A 198 10.70 -10.39 0.39
N ILE A 199 10.20 -11.63 0.54
CA ILE A 199 10.43 -12.70 -0.44
C ILE A 199 9.95 -12.30 -1.82
N GLY A 200 8.78 -11.65 -1.90
CA GLY A 200 8.22 -11.18 -3.16
C GLY A 200 9.12 -10.16 -3.84
N HIS A 201 9.78 -9.29 -3.09
CA HIS A 201 10.73 -8.32 -3.63
C HIS A 201 11.98 -9.01 -4.18
N VAL A 202 12.55 -9.94 -3.40
CA VAL A 202 13.72 -10.73 -3.82
C VAL A 202 13.43 -11.50 -5.12
N GLN A 203 12.26 -12.13 -5.22
CA GLN A 203 11.80 -12.81 -6.44
C GLN A 203 11.62 -11.83 -7.63
N LYS A 204 10.98 -10.68 -7.42
CA LYS A 204 10.78 -9.65 -8.47
C LYS A 204 12.11 -9.08 -8.97
N GLY A 205 13.12 -8.98 -8.10
CA GLY A 205 14.46 -8.50 -8.42
C GLY A 205 15.10 -9.25 -9.60
N VAL A 206 14.91 -10.58 -9.65
CA VAL A 206 15.41 -11.44 -10.73
C VAL A 206 14.83 -11.04 -12.08
N GLY A 207 13.50 -11.01 -12.16
CA GLY A 207 12.79 -10.71 -13.40
C GLY A 207 13.11 -9.31 -13.91
N SER A 208 13.26 -8.33 -13.02
CA SER A 208 13.60 -6.95 -13.38
C SER A 208 15.01 -6.83 -13.96
N ARG A 209 16.00 -7.52 -13.38
CA ARG A 209 17.37 -7.55 -13.92
C ARG A 209 17.43 -8.19 -15.31
N LEU A 210 16.72 -9.30 -15.52
CA LEU A 210 16.62 -9.96 -16.83
C LEU A 210 15.95 -9.07 -17.88
N ARG A 211 14.88 -8.37 -17.53
CA ARG A 211 14.22 -7.40 -18.45
C ARG A 211 15.13 -6.22 -18.79
N LYS A 212 15.90 -5.70 -17.81
CA LYS A 212 16.87 -4.61 -18.03
C LYS A 212 17.98 -5.03 -19.00
N LEU A 213 18.49 -6.26 -18.86
CA LEU A 213 19.44 -6.85 -19.81
C LEU A 213 18.86 -6.88 -21.23
N LYS A 214 17.64 -7.41 -21.39
CA LYS A 214 16.95 -7.47 -22.69
C LYS A 214 16.82 -6.08 -23.34
N LYS A 215 16.53 -5.04 -22.54
CA LYS A 215 16.38 -3.67 -23.02
C LYS A 215 17.71 -3.04 -23.45
N ASN A 216 18.79 -3.30 -22.71
CA ASN A 216 20.10 -2.69 -22.93
C ASN A 216 20.93 -3.36 -24.04
N GLN A 217 20.64 -4.61 -24.41
CA GLN A 217 21.35 -5.35 -25.46
C GLN A 217 20.49 -5.52 -26.72
N ARG A 218 20.05 -4.40 -27.30
CA ARG A 218 19.23 -4.38 -28.52
C ARG A 218 20.00 -4.76 -29.80
N THR A 219 21.29 -5.08 -29.70
CA THR A 219 22.17 -5.44 -30.83
C THR A 219 22.75 -6.85 -30.69
N ARG A 220 22.25 -7.74 -31.56
CA ARG A 220 22.89 -8.94 -32.13
C ARG A 220 23.55 -9.91 -31.14
N TRP A 221 22.71 -10.73 -30.51
CA TRP A 221 23.15 -11.96 -29.85
C TRP A 221 23.77 -12.91 -30.88
N LYS A 222 25.09 -13.13 -30.84
CA LYS A 222 25.71 -14.25 -31.54
C LYS A 222 25.42 -15.51 -30.73
N SER A 223 24.72 -16.48 -31.35
CA SER A 223 24.52 -17.80 -30.76
C SER A 223 25.88 -18.45 -30.52
N ASN A 224 26.05 -19.03 -29.34
CA ASN A 224 27.23 -19.83 -29.02
C ASN A 224 26.80 -21.30 -29.10
N ARG A 225 27.32 -22.06 -30.08
CA ARG A 225 26.97 -23.48 -30.28
C ARG A 225 27.70 -24.41 -29.28
N ASN A 226 28.07 -23.91 -28.11
CA ASN A 226 28.71 -24.74 -27.10
C ASN A 226 27.65 -25.51 -26.32
N LEU A 227 27.70 -26.83 -26.40
CA LEU A 227 26.81 -27.76 -25.71
C LEU A 227 27.07 -27.71 -24.19
N MET A 228 26.22 -26.98 -23.45
CA MET A 228 26.34 -26.81 -22.00
C MET A 228 25.57 -27.90 -21.23
N HIS A 229 25.85 -29.18 -21.53
CA HIS A 229 25.19 -30.33 -20.89
C HIS A 229 26.01 -30.94 -19.74
N GLY A 230 27.11 -30.31 -19.33
CA GLY A 230 28.04 -30.85 -18.33
C GLY A 230 27.47 -31.01 -16.92
N GLN A 231 26.37 -30.31 -16.60
CA GLN A 231 25.67 -30.46 -15.31
C GLN A 231 24.42 -31.35 -15.38
N CYS A 232 24.13 -31.92 -16.55
CA CYS A 232 23.01 -32.83 -16.70
C CYS A 232 23.41 -34.23 -16.20
N PRO A 233 22.51 -34.96 -15.50
CA PRO A 233 22.77 -36.33 -15.08
C PRO A 233 23.03 -37.23 -16.28
N ASP A 234 23.88 -38.24 -16.13
CA ASP A 234 24.19 -39.22 -17.17
C ASP A 234 23.13 -40.34 -17.22
N GLY A 235 23.14 -41.11 -18.31
CA GLY A 235 22.31 -42.30 -18.46
C GLY A 235 20.96 -42.09 -19.17
N LYS A 236 20.26 -43.20 -19.41
CA LYS A 236 19.01 -43.25 -20.17
C LYS A 236 17.84 -42.52 -19.48
N ASP A 237 17.90 -42.41 -18.16
CA ASP A 237 16.88 -41.75 -17.34
C ASP A 237 17.14 -40.24 -17.15
N SER A 238 18.20 -39.70 -17.75
CA SER A 238 18.49 -38.28 -17.71
C SER A 238 17.33 -37.46 -18.28
N TRP A 239 16.97 -36.35 -17.63
CA TRP A 239 16.03 -35.38 -18.19
C TRP A 239 16.61 -34.65 -19.42
N CYS A 240 17.93 -34.69 -19.60
CA CYS A 240 18.62 -34.06 -20.73
C CYS A 240 18.66 -34.96 -21.97
N ARG A 241 18.09 -34.47 -23.08
CA ARG A 241 18.03 -35.20 -24.35
C ARG A 241 19.41 -35.54 -24.93
N TYR A 242 20.40 -34.68 -24.75
CA TYR A 242 21.78 -34.94 -25.17
C TYR A 242 22.41 -36.09 -24.39
N LYS A 243 22.26 -36.10 -23.06
CA LYS A 243 22.79 -37.17 -22.20
C LYS A 243 22.12 -38.52 -22.45
N ARG A 244 20.81 -38.53 -22.72
CA ARG A 244 20.10 -39.74 -23.17
C ARG A 244 20.60 -40.25 -24.52
N ALA A 245 20.76 -39.35 -25.50
CA ALA A 245 21.27 -39.71 -26.81
C ALA A 245 22.69 -40.29 -26.75
N LEU A 246 23.57 -39.73 -25.90
CA LEU A 246 24.88 -40.31 -25.61
C LEU A 246 24.76 -41.73 -25.03
N SER A 247 23.86 -41.94 -24.07
CA SER A 247 23.64 -43.25 -23.45
C SER A 247 23.08 -44.30 -24.41
N ASP A 248 22.30 -43.86 -25.41
CA ASP A 248 21.73 -44.71 -26.45
C ASP A 248 22.61 -44.82 -27.71
N LYS A 249 23.83 -44.25 -27.68
CA LYS A 249 24.77 -44.17 -28.81
C LYS A 249 24.15 -43.53 -30.07
N ARG A 250 23.25 -42.57 -29.90
CA ARG A 250 22.59 -41.81 -30.98
C ARG A 250 23.24 -40.44 -31.16
N GLN A 251 23.33 -39.97 -32.40
CA GLN A 251 23.78 -38.62 -32.69
C GLN A 251 22.71 -37.59 -32.27
N TYR A 252 23.07 -36.65 -31.41
CA TYR A 252 22.18 -35.58 -30.97
C TYR A 252 22.48 -34.29 -31.73
N LEU A 253 21.48 -33.78 -32.46
CA LEU A 253 21.55 -32.48 -33.12
C LEU A 253 20.91 -31.41 -32.24
N GLU A 254 21.72 -30.51 -31.71
CA GLU A 254 21.24 -29.35 -30.95
C GLU A 254 20.58 -28.35 -31.90
N LYS A 255 19.26 -28.22 -31.80
CA LYS A 255 18.47 -27.27 -32.61
C LYS A 255 18.36 -25.90 -31.96
N SER A 256 18.71 -25.78 -30.66
CA SER A 256 18.62 -24.53 -29.93
C SER A 256 19.85 -23.65 -30.19
N PRO A 257 19.67 -22.35 -30.47
CA PRO A 257 20.79 -21.41 -30.59
C PRO A 257 21.53 -21.16 -29.26
N GLY A 258 21.04 -21.72 -28.14
CA GLY A 258 21.62 -21.53 -26.81
C GLY A 258 21.38 -20.14 -26.23
N LEU A 259 21.60 -20.01 -24.92
CA LEU A 259 21.64 -18.70 -24.27
C LEU A 259 23.00 -18.04 -24.55
N PRO A 260 23.05 -16.78 -24.98
CA PRO A 260 24.31 -16.08 -25.21
C PRO A 260 25.12 -15.92 -23.93
N ASN A 261 26.46 -15.97 -24.02
CA ASN A 261 27.35 -15.89 -22.86
C ASN A 261 27.15 -14.62 -22.02
N SER A 262 26.85 -13.49 -22.65
CA SER A 262 26.54 -12.24 -21.94
C SER A 262 25.25 -12.35 -21.10
N ALA A 263 24.24 -13.07 -21.59
CA ALA A 263 23.04 -13.36 -20.81
C ALA A 263 23.32 -14.33 -19.67
N MET A 264 24.06 -15.41 -19.93
CA MET A 264 24.43 -16.37 -18.89
C MET A 264 25.28 -15.75 -17.78
N LYS A 265 26.23 -14.86 -18.11
CA LYS A 265 27.04 -14.16 -17.10
C LYS A 265 26.15 -13.35 -16.14
N VAL A 266 25.13 -12.68 -16.66
CA VAL A 266 24.20 -11.90 -15.83
C VAL A 266 23.21 -12.78 -15.08
N ILE A 267 22.67 -13.83 -15.72
CA ILE A 267 21.80 -14.81 -15.05
C ILE A 267 22.56 -15.47 -13.89
N LYS A 268 23.78 -15.95 -14.12
CA LYS A 268 24.61 -16.61 -13.11
C LYS A 268 24.97 -15.65 -11.98
N ALA A 269 25.41 -14.42 -12.29
CA ALA A 269 25.70 -13.42 -11.25
C ALA A 269 24.45 -13.10 -10.42
N THR A 270 23.30 -12.89 -11.09
CA THR A 270 22.03 -12.64 -10.40
C THR A 270 21.61 -13.83 -9.54
N TYR A 271 21.75 -15.05 -10.04
CA TYR A 271 21.42 -16.26 -9.30
C TYR A 271 22.30 -16.43 -8.06
N LEU A 272 23.61 -16.22 -8.19
CA LEU A 272 24.54 -16.30 -7.06
C LEU A 272 24.26 -15.25 -5.99
N GLU A 273 23.88 -14.03 -6.37
CA GLU A 273 23.43 -13.01 -5.41
C GLU A 273 22.14 -13.41 -4.68
N LEU A 274 21.20 -14.10 -5.35
CA LEU A 274 19.99 -14.62 -4.69
C LEU A 274 20.29 -15.79 -3.75
N CYS A 275 21.37 -16.53 -4.03
CA CYS A 275 21.89 -17.58 -3.17
C CYS A 275 22.79 -17.05 -2.05
N ASP A 276 22.93 -15.73 -1.90
CA ASP A 276 23.66 -15.15 -0.79
C ASP A 276 23.04 -15.57 0.54
N LYS A 277 23.89 -16.14 1.43
CA LYS A 277 23.42 -16.69 2.71
C LYS A 277 22.82 -15.62 3.61
N ASN A 278 23.35 -14.39 3.58
CA ASN A 278 22.84 -13.30 4.40
C ASN A 278 21.47 -12.81 3.91
N LEU A 279 21.29 -12.69 2.59
CA LEU A 279 19.99 -12.38 1.98
C LEU A 279 18.96 -13.47 2.27
N LEU A 280 19.33 -14.75 2.07
CA LEU A 280 18.42 -15.87 2.32
C LEU A 280 18.02 -15.96 3.79
N LYS A 281 18.95 -15.73 4.73
CA LYS A 281 18.65 -15.67 6.17
C LYS A 281 17.58 -14.63 6.49
N LYS A 282 17.62 -13.46 5.83
CA LYS A 282 16.61 -12.40 5.96
C LYS A 282 15.27 -12.73 5.33
N CYS A 283 15.18 -13.79 4.53
CA CYS A 283 13.96 -14.23 3.85
C CYS A 283 13.33 -15.49 4.48
N LEU A 284 13.98 -16.14 5.45
CA LEU A 284 13.52 -17.43 6.02
C LEU A 284 12.10 -17.37 6.60
N HIS A 285 11.64 -16.17 6.98
CA HIS A 285 10.34 -15.96 7.60
C HIS A 285 9.14 -16.10 6.64
N GLY A 286 9.33 -16.17 5.30
CA GLY A 286 8.20 -16.44 4.39
C GLY A 286 7.32 -15.23 4.02
N MET A 287 7.57 -14.06 4.59
CA MET A 287 6.61 -12.94 4.60
C MET A 287 6.75 -12.03 3.37
N THR A 288 5.65 -11.33 3.06
CA THR A 288 5.54 -10.45 1.88
C THR A 288 4.93 -9.10 2.26
N GLN A 289 5.19 -8.08 1.45
CA GLN A 289 4.63 -6.73 1.60
C GLN A 289 3.37 -6.51 0.73
N ASN A 290 2.67 -7.58 0.34
CA ASN A 290 1.47 -7.49 -0.51
C ASN A 290 0.38 -6.60 0.11
N ASN A 291 0.35 -6.49 1.44
CA ASN A 291 -0.58 -5.61 2.15
C ASN A 291 -0.32 -4.13 1.88
N ASN A 292 0.93 -3.71 1.69
CA ASN A 292 1.28 -2.34 1.32
C ASN A 292 0.71 -2.00 -0.06
N GLU A 293 0.92 -2.89 -1.06
CA GLU A 293 0.35 -2.73 -2.39
C GLU A 293 -1.19 -2.67 -2.35
N SER A 294 -1.81 -3.52 -1.52
CA SER A 294 -3.26 -3.56 -1.33
C SER A 294 -3.80 -2.28 -0.69
N PHE A 295 -3.17 -1.79 0.38
CA PHE A 295 -3.54 -0.53 1.02
C PHE A 295 -3.37 0.66 0.07
N ASN A 296 -2.26 0.71 -0.66
CA ASN A 296 -2.02 1.75 -1.66
C ASN A 296 -3.15 1.78 -2.70
N ASN A 297 -3.65 0.62 -3.15
CA ASN A 297 -4.78 0.58 -4.07
C ASN A 297 -6.08 1.16 -3.45
N VAL A 298 -6.36 0.88 -2.17
CA VAL A 298 -7.50 1.49 -1.46
C VAL A 298 -7.33 3.01 -1.35
N LEU A 299 -6.15 3.46 -0.92
CA LEU A 299 -5.83 4.89 -0.78
C LEU A 299 -6.00 5.62 -2.11
N LEU A 300 -5.49 5.07 -3.21
CA LEU A 300 -5.55 5.69 -4.54
C LEU A 300 -6.95 5.66 -5.15
N THR A 301 -7.84 4.77 -4.70
CA THR A 301 -9.26 4.79 -5.09
C THR A 301 -9.97 6.00 -4.49
N ILE A 302 -9.62 6.36 -3.24
CA ILE A 302 -10.18 7.53 -2.53
C ILE A 302 -9.45 8.81 -2.93
N LEU A 303 -8.15 8.73 -3.19
CA LEU A 303 -7.27 9.84 -3.53
C LEU A 303 -6.55 9.57 -4.87
N PRO A 304 -7.25 9.76 -6.00
CA PRO A 304 -6.68 9.48 -7.32
C PRO A 304 -5.42 10.32 -7.61
N LYS A 305 -4.48 9.73 -8.37
CA LYS A 305 -3.19 10.38 -8.67
C LYS A 305 -3.29 11.54 -9.65
N GLU A 306 -4.37 11.57 -10.42
CA GLU A 306 -4.59 12.48 -11.54
C GLU A 306 -5.03 13.87 -11.06
N THR A 307 -5.59 13.96 -9.85
CA THR A 307 -6.13 15.21 -9.31
C THR A 307 -5.34 15.64 -8.09
N PHE A 308 -4.77 16.85 -8.15
CA PHE A 308 -4.15 17.44 -6.96
C PHE A 308 -5.22 17.73 -5.89
N ILE A 309 -4.90 17.44 -4.63
CA ILE A 309 -5.81 17.71 -3.51
C ILE A 309 -5.13 18.55 -2.44
N GLN A 310 -5.92 19.35 -1.75
CA GLN A 310 -5.45 20.13 -0.61
C GLN A 310 -5.27 19.25 0.62
N GLN A 311 -4.45 19.73 1.56
CA GLN A 311 -4.11 19.08 2.82
C GLN A 311 -5.31 18.43 3.52
N LYS A 312 -6.37 19.18 3.85
CA LYS A 312 -7.51 18.59 4.59
C LYS A 312 -8.20 17.44 3.86
N THR A 313 -8.26 17.48 2.52
CA THR A 313 -8.81 16.38 1.72
C THR A 313 -7.85 15.19 1.67
N LEU A 314 -6.53 15.44 1.61
CA LEU A 314 -5.49 14.41 1.72
C LEU A 314 -5.60 13.66 3.05
N PHE A 315 -5.69 14.39 4.16
CA PHE A 315 -5.86 13.80 5.49
C PHE A 315 -7.17 13.00 5.60
N LEU A 316 -8.30 13.60 5.18
CA LEU A 316 -9.60 12.92 5.22
C LEU A 316 -9.58 11.61 4.43
N GLY A 317 -9.11 11.66 3.17
CA GLY A 317 -9.07 10.47 2.32
C GLY A 317 -8.13 9.39 2.84
N SER A 318 -7.00 9.80 3.43
CA SER A 318 -6.03 8.87 4.02
C SER A 318 -6.59 8.13 5.24
N TYR A 319 -7.31 8.84 6.12
CA TYR A 319 -7.95 8.20 7.28
C TYR A 319 -9.14 7.32 6.88
N ILE A 320 -9.93 7.71 5.86
CA ILE A 320 -10.96 6.82 5.29
C ILE A 320 -10.32 5.54 4.77
N ALA A 321 -9.18 5.63 4.07
CA ALA A 321 -8.49 4.48 3.51
C ALA A 321 -8.06 3.49 4.60
N VAL A 322 -7.56 3.98 5.75
CA VAL A 322 -7.21 3.14 6.90
C VAL A 322 -8.43 2.38 7.42
N LEU A 323 -9.54 3.08 7.66
CA LEU A 323 -10.77 2.44 8.15
C LEU A 323 -11.27 1.34 7.20
N LEU A 324 -11.31 1.64 5.90
CA LEU A 324 -11.73 0.68 4.89
C LEU A 324 -10.76 -0.48 4.76
N PHE A 325 -9.46 -0.26 4.91
CA PHE A 325 -8.47 -1.32 4.84
C PHE A 325 -8.58 -2.26 6.06
N ASN A 326 -8.46 -1.71 7.26
CA ASN A 326 -8.43 -2.49 8.51
C ASN A 326 -9.76 -3.18 8.83
N SER A 327 -10.89 -2.53 8.54
CA SER A 327 -12.21 -2.97 9.04
C SER A 327 -13.31 -2.95 8.00
N GLY A 328 -13.01 -2.61 6.75
CA GLY A 328 -14.02 -2.55 5.70
C GLY A 328 -15.01 -1.41 5.89
N TYR A 329 -16.16 -1.54 5.25
CA TYR A 329 -17.24 -0.56 5.36
C TYR A 329 -17.85 -0.53 6.76
N LEU A 330 -17.82 -1.63 7.51
CA LEU A 330 -18.19 -1.63 8.93
C LEU A 330 -17.25 -0.75 9.78
N GLY A 331 -16.00 -0.55 9.35
CA GLY A 331 -15.07 0.41 9.95
C GLY A 331 -15.55 1.86 9.90
N LEU A 332 -16.55 2.19 9.08
CA LEU A 332 -17.11 3.54 8.99
C LEU A 332 -18.19 3.81 10.04
N LEU A 333 -18.77 2.79 10.69
CA LEU A 333 -19.86 2.98 11.66
C LEU A 333 -19.50 3.91 12.84
N PRO A 334 -18.27 3.87 13.40
CA PRO A 334 -17.85 4.83 14.42
C PRO A 334 -17.92 6.30 13.96
N VAL A 335 -17.78 6.57 12.66
CA VAL A 335 -17.91 7.93 12.10
C VAL A 335 -19.35 8.42 12.22
N PHE A 336 -20.34 7.55 11.97
CA PHE A 336 -21.76 7.88 12.14
C PHE A 336 -22.07 8.16 13.61
N ASN A 337 -21.55 7.33 14.52
CA ASN A 337 -21.72 7.51 15.96
C ASN A 337 -21.12 8.84 16.45
N TYR A 338 -19.91 9.17 16.02
CA TYR A 338 -19.26 10.45 16.34
C TYR A 338 -20.09 11.65 15.87
N LEU A 339 -20.63 11.56 14.64
CA LEU A 339 -21.46 12.60 14.06
C LEU A 339 -22.89 12.65 14.62
N LYS A 340 -23.25 11.70 15.50
CA LYS A 340 -24.60 11.49 16.03
C LYS A 340 -25.62 11.32 14.91
N ILE A 341 -25.26 10.55 13.88
CA ILE A 341 -26.14 10.21 12.76
C ILE A 341 -26.67 8.79 12.97
N PRO A 342 -28.00 8.58 13.06
CA PRO A 342 -28.56 7.25 13.20
C PRO A 342 -28.17 6.33 12.03
N ILE A 343 -27.71 5.13 12.37
CA ILE A 343 -27.39 4.10 11.38
C ILE A 343 -28.66 3.31 11.10
N VAL A 344 -29.23 3.48 9.91
CA VAL A 344 -30.42 2.73 9.52
C VAL A 344 -30.07 1.26 9.21
N PRO A 345 -30.96 0.29 9.48
CA PRO A 345 -30.71 -1.14 9.23
C PRO A 345 -30.29 -1.45 7.79
N LEU A 346 -30.80 -0.68 6.82
CA LEU A 346 -30.41 -0.81 5.42
C LEU A 346 -28.92 -0.54 5.19
N THR A 347 -28.37 0.50 5.80
CA THR A 347 -26.94 0.86 5.69
C THR A 347 -26.08 -0.26 6.24
N LEU A 348 -26.42 -0.76 7.44
CA LEU A 348 -25.71 -1.87 8.07
C LEU A 348 -25.73 -3.12 7.18
N LYS A 349 -26.91 -3.52 6.68
CA LYS A 349 -27.05 -4.67 5.79
C LYS A 349 -26.23 -4.52 4.51
N LYS A 350 -26.20 -3.32 3.91
CA LYS A 350 -25.43 -3.06 2.69
C LYS A 350 -23.93 -3.08 2.96
N TYR A 351 -23.45 -2.49 4.05
CA TYR A 351 -22.03 -2.51 4.42
C TYR A 351 -21.55 -3.93 4.70
N MET A 352 -22.33 -4.75 5.42
CA MET A 352 -22.02 -6.16 5.61
C MET A 352 -21.94 -6.93 4.28
N GLY A 353 -22.82 -6.63 3.32
CA GLY A 353 -22.79 -7.23 1.98
C GLY A 353 -21.51 -6.88 1.23
N ILE A 354 -21.14 -5.61 1.19
CA ILE A 354 -19.91 -5.12 0.54
C ILE A 354 -18.68 -5.77 1.17
N ASP A 355 -18.62 -5.85 2.50
CA ASP A 355 -17.48 -6.47 3.19
C ASP A 355 -17.39 -7.98 2.94
N LYS A 356 -18.53 -8.69 2.85
CA LYS A 356 -18.55 -10.10 2.43
C LYS A 356 -17.99 -10.27 1.02
N GLU A 357 -18.43 -9.46 0.06
CA GLU A 357 -17.93 -9.49 -1.33
C GLU A 357 -16.43 -9.21 -1.40
N ARG A 358 -15.95 -8.22 -0.65
CA ARG A 358 -14.53 -7.88 -0.55
C ARG A 358 -13.71 -9.09 -0.07
N VAL A 359 -14.14 -9.75 1.00
CA VAL A 359 -13.46 -10.95 1.55
C VAL A 359 -13.49 -12.11 0.54
N MET A 360 -14.63 -12.34 -0.13
CA MET A 360 -14.73 -13.38 -1.16
C MET A 360 -13.78 -13.11 -2.34
N LYS A 361 -13.71 -11.86 -2.81
CA LYS A 361 -12.80 -11.47 -3.90
C LYS A 361 -11.34 -11.62 -3.52
N SER A 362 -10.97 -11.23 -2.29
CA SER A 362 -9.62 -11.41 -1.77
C SER A 362 -9.22 -12.89 -1.69
N LYS A 363 -10.10 -13.75 -1.14
CA LYS A 363 -9.88 -15.20 -1.12
C LYS A 363 -9.69 -15.77 -2.53
N ARG A 364 -10.53 -15.37 -3.48
CA ARG A 364 -10.41 -15.81 -4.89
C ARG A 364 -9.06 -15.41 -5.50
N GLN A 365 -8.60 -14.18 -5.29
CA GLN A 365 -7.31 -13.68 -5.81
C GLN A 365 -6.08 -14.30 -5.13
N SER A 366 -6.25 -14.85 -3.92
CA SER A 366 -5.17 -15.56 -3.23
C SER A 366 -4.91 -16.96 -3.79
N LEU A 367 -5.85 -17.53 -4.55
CA LEU A 367 -5.75 -18.88 -5.11
C LEU A 367 -4.62 -18.97 -6.17
N PRO A 368 -3.76 -20.01 -6.13
CA PRO A 368 -2.66 -20.20 -7.07
C PRO A 368 -3.10 -20.18 -8.54
N SER A 369 -4.29 -20.71 -8.83
CA SER A 369 -4.87 -20.80 -10.18
C SER A 369 -5.22 -19.45 -10.81
N THR A 370 -5.29 -18.37 -10.02
CA THR A 370 -5.56 -17.02 -10.53
C THR A 370 -4.30 -16.19 -10.79
N LYS A 371 -3.12 -16.74 -10.50
CA LYS A 371 -1.82 -16.07 -10.67
C LYS A 371 -1.03 -16.52 -11.92
N LEU A 372 -1.64 -17.37 -12.76
CA LEU A 372 -1.07 -17.87 -14.02
C LEU A 372 -1.31 -16.92 -15.20
#